data_AF-U5EQ90-F1
#
_entry.id   AF-U5EQ90-F1
#
_cell.length_a   1.000
_cell.length_b   1.000
_cell.length_c   1.000
_cell.angle_alpha   90.00
_cell.angle_beta   90.00
_cell.angle_gamma   90.00
#
_symmetry.space_group_name_H-M   'P 1'
#
loop_
_entity.id
_entity.type
_entity.pdbx_description
1 polymer ?
#
loop_
_entity_poly.entity_id
_entity_poly.type
_entity_poly.pdbx_seq_one_letter_code
_entity_poly.pdbx_strand_id
1 'polypeptide(L)'
;MASLGGAPKLIALDVDGTLLATGLGISARVVAAVRAAVTAGAHVVVTTGRTVMTTRPVLRELGLIEGHALCSNGAIHLDVARGEPVAVQSFDPGPAVLALRALFPDMIFAAERVGRTPGRQATGRVSSRSASSCSSTISG
;
A
#
# COMPACT_ATOMS: atom_id res chain seq x y z
N MET A 1 0.34 36.50 20.34
CA MET A 1 -0.19 35.56 19.33
C MET A 1 -0.14 34.17 19.92
N ALA A 2 -1.29 33.57 20.23
CA ALA A 2 -1.35 32.20 20.70
C ALA A 2 -0.84 31.26 19.59
N SER A 3 0.14 30.42 19.93
CA SER A 3 0.54 29.28 19.11
C SER A 3 -0.70 28.40 18.91
N LEU A 4 -1.26 28.40 17.70
CA LEU A 4 -2.34 27.51 17.31
C LEU A 4 -1.78 26.09 17.20
N GLY A 5 -1.74 25.36 18.33
CA GLY A 5 -1.47 23.92 18.38
C GLY A 5 -0.03 23.53 18.06
N GLY A 6 0.54 22.61 18.86
CA GLY A 6 1.86 22.05 18.55
C GLY A 6 1.88 21.41 17.16
N ALA A 7 3.00 21.57 16.44
CA ALA A 7 3.19 20.95 15.15
C ALA A 7 2.88 19.43 15.20
N PRO A 8 2.28 18.86 14.14
CA PRO A 8 1.89 17.45 14.13
C PRO A 8 3.12 16.56 14.29
N LYS A 9 3.07 15.65 15.26
CA LYS A 9 4.15 14.67 15.49
C LYS A 9 4.17 13.55 14.45
N LEU A 10 3.01 13.24 13.87
CA LEU A 10 2.84 12.19 12.87
C LEU A 10 1.82 12.64 11.82
N ILE A 11 2.12 12.34 10.55
CA ILE A 11 1.28 12.62 9.41
C ILE A 11 1.15 11.33 8.61
N ALA A 12 -0.06 10.78 8.53
CA ALA A 12 -0.37 9.62 7.69
C ALA A 12 -0.87 10.12 6.33
N LEU A 13 -0.28 9.62 5.23
CA LEU A 13 -0.59 10.06 3.88
C LEU A 13 -0.98 8.89 3.00
N ASP A 14 -2.21 8.91 2.51
CA ASP A 14 -2.62 8.06 1.40
C ASP A 14 -1.98 8.50 0.07
N VAL A 15 -1.95 7.62 -0.93
CA VAL A 15 -1.28 7.84 -2.21
C VAL A 15 -2.28 8.21 -3.31
N ASP A 16 -3.20 7.32 -3.65
CA ASP A 16 -4.05 7.44 -4.84
C ASP A 16 -5.20 8.43 -4.59
N GLY A 17 -5.28 9.49 -5.38
CA GLY A 17 -6.27 10.56 -5.16
C GLY A 17 -5.90 11.52 -4.03
N THR A 18 -4.76 11.29 -3.36
CA THR A 18 -4.24 12.13 -2.27
C THR A 18 -2.91 12.77 -2.66
N LEU A 19 -1.84 11.99 -2.78
CA LEU A 19 -0.52 12.45 -3.23
C LEU A 19 -0.40 12.46 -4.76
N LEU A 20 -1.06 11.49 -5.39
CA LEU A 20 -1.16 11.37 -6.84
C LEU A 20 -2.54 11.86 -7.27
N ALA A 21 -2.55 12.93 -8.06
CA ALA A 21 -3.74 13.24 -8.85
C ALA A 21 -3.92 12.13 -9.90
N THR A 22 -5.16 11.72 -10.16
CA THR A 22 -5.47 10.64 -11.09
C THR A 22 -4.79 10.85 -12.45
N GLY A 23 -3.95 9.90 -12.86
CA GLY A 23 -3.23 9.94 -14.15
C GLY A 23 -1.95 10.78 -14.18
N LEU A 24 -1.54 11.39 -13.06
CA LEU A 24 -0.32 12.21 -12.95
C LEU A 24 0.62 11.70 -11.84
N GLY A 25 1.91 12.06 -11.94
CA GLY A 25 2.92 11.79 -10.91
C GLY A 25 2.80 12.70 -9.69
N ILE A 26 3.69 12.54 -8.70
CA ILE A 26 3.67 13.40 -7.51
C ILE A 26 4.17 14.79 -7.90
N SER A 27 3.39 15.82 -7.61
CA SER A 27 3.80 17.19 -7.93
C SER A 27 4.99 17.64 -7.08
N ALA A 28 5.85 18.51 -7.63
CA ALA A 28 6.96 19.09 -6.90
C ALA A 28 6.52 19.82 -5.61
N ARG A 29 5.32 20.41 -5.62
CA ARG A 29 4.71 21.05 -4.45
C ARG A 29 4.47 20.05 -3.31
N VAL A 30 3.96 18.86 -3.62
CA VAL A 30 3.72 17.81 -2.62
C VAL A 30 5.04 17.29 -2.06
N VAL A 31 6.03 17.04 -2.91
CA VAL A 31 7.37 16.62 -2.46
C VAL A 31 7.97 17.66 -1.50
N ALA A 32 7.89 18.94 -1.85
CA ALA A 32 8.38 20.02 -1.00
C ALA A 32 7.66 20.09 0.36
N ALA A 33 6.33 19.92 0.36
CA ALA A 33 5.53 19.92 1.59
C ALA A 33 5.88 18.75 2.52
N VAL A 34 6.02 17.54 1.95
CA VAL A 34 6.43 16.35 2.73
C VAL A 34 7.80 16.54 3.35
N ARG A 35 8.78 17.05 2.57
CA ARG A 35 10.12 17.32 3.09
C ARG A 35 10.11 18.37 4.19
N ALA A 36 9.35 19.45 4.02
CA ALA A 36 9.21 20.48 5.04
C ALA A 36 8.63 19.93 6.35
N ALA A 37 7.64 19.04 6.27
CA ALA A 37 7.07 18.38 7.44
C ALA A 37 8.10 17.49 8.16
N VAL A 38 8.88 16.71 7.40
CA VAL A 38 9.96 15.88 7.97
C VAL A 38 11.04 16.77 8.62
N THR A 39 11.46 17.86 7.98
CA THR A 39 12.42 18.82 8.53
C THR A 39 11.89 19.49 9.81
N ALA A 40 10.58 19.71 9.90
CA ALA A 40 9.93 20.22 11.10
C ALA A 40 9.80 19.18 12.24
N GLY A 41 10.27 17.95 12.02
CA GLY A 41 10.27 16.88 13.02
C GLY A 41 9.02 15.98 13.00
N ALA A 42 8.15 16.12 11.99
CA ALA A 42 7.00 15.23 11.85
C ALA A 42 7.41 13.88 11.27
N HIS A 43 6.89 12.79 11.84
CA HIS A 43 6.96 11.47 11.22
C HIS A 43 5.94 11.35 10.10
N VAL A 44 6.39 11.38 8.86
CA VAL A 44 5.52 11.17 7.70
C VAL A 44 5.48 9.68 7.37
N VAL A 45 4.28 9.09 7.40
CA VAL A 45 4.03 7.67 7.15
C VAL A 45 3.12 7.56 5.93
N VAL A 46 3.60 6.92 4.86
CA VAL A 46 2.74 6.58 3.72
C VAL A 46 1.82 5.44 4.13
N THR A 47 0.51 5.59 3.94
CA THR A 47 -0.53 4.65 4.35
C THR A 47 -1.48 4.38 3.19
N THR A 48 -1.36 3.24 2.51
CA THR A 48 -1.99 3.04 1.19
C THR A 48 -2.51 1.61 0.97
N GLY A 49 -3.47 1.48 0.05
CA GLY A 49 -3.93 0.21 -0.51
C GLY A 49 -2.93 -0.47 -1.45
N ARG A 50 -1.92 0.26 -1.91
CA ARG A 50 -0.85 -0.26 -2.77
C ARG A 50 -0.02 -1.32 -2.06
N THR A 51 0.49 -2.29 -2.82
CA THR A 51 1.43 -3.30 -2.31
C THR A 51 2.77 -2.66 -1.94
N VAL A 52 3.63 -3.37 -1.21
CA VAL A 52 5.00 -2.89 -0.92
C VAL A 52 5.74 -2.52 -2.21
N MET A 53 5.59 -3.34 -3.26
CA MET A 53 6.31 -3.16 -4.52
C MET A 53 5.92 -1.86 -5.23
N THR A 54 4.63 -1.50 -5.20
CA THR A 54 4.15 -0.27 -5.84
C THR A 54 4.22 0.96 -4.92
N THR A 55 4.45 0.75 -3.61
CA THR A 55 4.67 1.83 -2.63
C THR A 55 6.14 2.30 -2.60
N ARG A 56 7.11 1.41 -2.81
CA ARG A 56 8.56 1.77 -2.81
C ARG A 56 8.93 2.93 -3.75
N PRO A 57 8.45 3.02 -5.00
CA PRO A 57 8.74 4.16 -5.86
C PRO A 57 8.22 5.48 -5.29
N VAL A 58 7.03 5.48 -4.67
CA VAL A 58 6.41 6.65 -4.05
C VAL A 58 7.26 7.14 -2.87
N LEU A 59 7.69 6.23 -1.99
CA LEU A 59 8.57 6.56 -0.86
C LEU A 59 9.87 7.22 -1.35
N ARG A 60 10.50 6.67 -2.40
CA ARG A 60 11.70 7.24 -3.00
C ARG A 60 11.47 8.62 -3.59
N GLU A 61 10.38 8.83 -4.31
CA GLU A 61 10.04 10.12 -4.93
C GLU A 61 9.81 11.22 -3.87
N LEU A 62 9.17 10.87 -2.76
CA LEU A 62 9.00 11.77 -1.61
C LEU A 62 10.29 12.01 -0.82
N GLY A 63 11.32 11.18 -1.01
CA GLY A 63 12.56 11.21 -0.23
C GLY A 63 12.43 10.59 1.17
N LEU A 64 11.42 9.74 1.38
CA LEU A 64 11.22 9.00 2.62
C LEU A 64 12.04 7.72 2.57
N ILE A 65 13.23 7.75 3.16
CA ILE A 65 14.21 6.64 3.15
C ILE A 65 14.26 5.87 4.48
N GLU A 66 13.66 6.40 5.52
CA GLU A 66 13.65 5.84 6.88
C GLU A 66 12.24 5.91 7.48
N GLY A 67 12.03 5.24 8.61
CA GLY A 67 10.75 5.20 9.31
C GLY A 67 9.84 4.08 8.81
N HIS A 68 8.54 4.37 8.76
CA HIS A 68 7.50 3.36 8.55
C HIS A 68 6.59 3.68 7.37
N ALA A 69 6.02 2.64 6.78
CA ALA A 69 4.91 2.74 5.83
C ALA A 69 3.87 1.64 6.10
N LEU A 70 2.60 1.93 5.80
CA LEU A 70 1.52 0.96 5.81
C LEU A 70 1.09 0.68 4.37
N CYS A 71 1.22 -0.57 3.94
CA CYS A 71 0.89 -1.04 2.60
C CYS A 71 -0.28 -2.04 2.64
N SER A 72 -0.85 -2.36 1.48
CA SER A 72 -1.94 -3.33 1.31
C SER A 72 -3.12 -3.05 2.26
N ASN A 73 -3.55 -1.78 2.31
CA ASN A 73 -4.61 -1.26 3.21
C ASN A 73 -4.27 -1.43 4.70
N GLY A 74 -2.98 -1.35 5.05
CA GLY A 74 -2.51 -1.53 6.42
C GLY A 74 -2.22 -2.99 6.81
N ALA A 75 -2.43 -3.95 5.91
CA ALA A 75 -2.07 -5.35 6.15
C ALA A 75 -0.55 -5.56 6.29
N ILE A 76 0.28 -4.64 5.77
CA ILE A 76 1.73 -4.68 5.93
C ILE A 76 2.20 -3.40 6.60
N HIS A 77 2.84 -3.54 7.76
CA HIS A 77 3.67 -2.49 8.33
C HIS A 77 5.11 -2.71 7.89
N LEU A 78 5.65 -1.78 7.13
CA LEU A 78 6.98 -1.83 6.52
C LEU A 78 7.96 -0.96 7.29
N ASP A 79 9.16 -1.48 7.54
CA ASP A 79 10.35 -0.67 7.84
C ASP A 79 10.94 -0.18 6.51
N VAL A 80 10.96 1.13 6.31
CA VAL A 80 11.35 1.74 5.02
C VAL A 80 12.83 1.55 4.75
N ALA A 81 13.68 1.67 5.78
CA ALA A 81 15.13 1.59 5.65
C ALA A 81 15.59 0.17 5.33
N ARG A 82 15.05 -0.82 6.05
CA ARG A 82 15.32 -2.24 5.82
C ARG A 82 14.60 -2.76 4.58
N GLY A 83 13.47 -2.15 4.24
CA GLY A 83 12.56 -2.66 3.22
C GLY A 83 11.91 -3.98 3.62
N GLU A 84 11.76 -4.25 4.91
CA GLU A 84 11.22 -5.51 5.43
C GLU A 84 9.93 -5.26 6.20
N PRO A 85 8.94 -6.18 6.15
CA PRO A 85 7.77 -6.09 7.00
C PRO A 85 8.15 -6.21 8.48
N VAL A 86 7.73 -5.23 9.28
CA VAL A 86 7.73 -5.29 10.75
C VAL A 86 6.56 -6.15 11.25
N ALA A 87 5.39 -5.98 10.64
CA ALA A 87 4.20 -6.75 10.94
C ALA A 87 3.41 -7.06 9.66
N VAL A 88 2.76 -8.22 9.65
CA VAL A 88 1.91 -8.69 8.56
C VAL A 88 0.62 -9.21 9.15
N GLN A 89 -0.50 -8.63 8.73
CA GLN A 89 -1.84 -9.13 9.01
C GLN A 89 -2.40 -9.78 7.75
N SER A 90 -2.79 -11.05 7.84
CA SER A 90 -3.42 -11.79 6.75
C SER A 90 -4.76 -12.37 7.20
N PHE A 91 -5.57 -12.80 6.23
CA PHE A 91 -6.82 -13.49 6.47
C PHE A 91 -7.05 -14.51 5.35
N ASP A 92 -7.95 -15.47 5.58
CA ASP A 92 -8.40 -16.38 4.53
C ASP A 92 -9.45 -15.69 3.65
N PRO A 93 -9.17 -15.45 2.35
CA PRO A 93 -10.14 -14.83 1.45
C PRO A 93 -11.25 -15.78 1.01
N GLY A 94 -11.15 -17.10 1.28
CA GLY A 94 -12.08 -18.13 0.80
C GLY A 94 -13.56 -17.79 1.01
N PRO A 95 -14.00 -17.47 2.25
CA PRO A 95 -15.39 -17.11 2.51
C PRO A 95 -15.90 -15.91 1.69
N ALA A 96 -15.08 -14.86 1.57
CA ALA A 96 -15.44 -13.68 0.78
C ALA A 96 -15.52 -13.99 -0.72
N VAL A 97 -14.58 -14.81 -1.21
CA VAL A 97 -14.55 -15.25 -2.60
C VAL A 97 -15.77 -16.12 -2.94
N LEU A 98 -16.18 -17.03 -2.05
CA LEU A 98 -17.37 -17.85 -2.24
C LEU A 98 -18.64 -16.99 -2.32
N ALA A 99 -18.78 -16.01 -1.41
CA ALA A 99 -19.90 -15.08 -1.44
C ALA A 99 -19.94 -14.25 -2.74
N LEU A 100 -18.79 -13.75 -3.19
CA LEU A 100 -18.68 -12.99 -4.44
C LEU A 100 -18.95 -13.86 -5.69
N ARG A 101 -18.51 -15.12 -5.70
CA ARG A 101 -18.79 -16.08 -6.77
C ARG A 101 -20.28 -16.38 -6.92
N ALA A 102 -21.01 -16.46 -5.80
CA ALA A 102 -22.46 -16.66 -5.84
C ALA A 102 -23.20 -15.48 -6.50
N LEU A 103 -22.71 -14.25 -6.31
CA LEU A 103 -23.29 -13.03 -6.89
C LEU A 103 -22.82 -12.77 -8.33
N PHE A 104 -21.58 -13.15 -8.65
CA PHE A 104 -20.96 -12.89 -9.95
C PHE A 104 -20.23 -14.15 -10.47
N PRO A 105 -20.98 -15.13 -11.00
CA PRO A 105 -20.43 -16.44 -11.40
C PRO A 105 -19.31 -16.34 -12.44
N ASP A 106 -19.41 -15.39 -13.36
CA ASP A 106 -18.47 -15.24 -14.49
C ASP A 106 -17.22 -14.41 -14.14
N MET A 107 -17.15 -13.81 -12.95
CA MET A 107 -16.02 -12.97 -12.56
C MET A 107 -14.85 -13.77 -12.00
N ILE A 108 -13.65 -13.32 -12.31
CA ILE A 108 -12.41 -13.82 -11.69
C ILE A 108 -12.06 -12.90 -10.53
N PHE A 109 -11.94 -13.48 -9.34
CA PHE A 109 -11.50 -12.78 -8.14
C PHE A 109 -10.05 -13.11 -7.87
N ALA A 110 -9.30 -12.13 -7.40
CA ALA A 110 -7.92 -12.31 -7.00
C ALA A 110 -7.64 -11.60 -5.69
N ALA A 111 -6.94 -12.30 -4.80
CA ALA A 111 -6.46 -11.78 -3.53
C ALA A 111 -4.93 -11.74 -3.52
N GLU A 112 -4.37 -10.67 -2.98
CA GLU A 112 -2.94 -10.63 -2.67
C GLU A 112 -2.66 -11.56 -1.49
N ARG A 113 -1.63 -12.42 -1.64
CA ARG A 113 -1.02 -13.09 -0.51
C ARG A 113 0.05 -12.19 0.08
N VAL A 114 -0.25 -11.70 1.25
CA VAL A 114 0.63 -10.86 2.04
C VAL A 114 1.57 -11.75 2.87
N GLY A 115 2.90 -11.49 2.87
CA GLY A 115 3.86 -12.26 3.68
C GLY A 115 5.28 -12.30 3.11
N ARG A 116 6.14 -13.16 3.68
CA ARG A 116 7.55 -13.34 3.26
C ARG A 116 7.73 -13.84 1.84
N THR A 117 6.73 -14.53 1.30
CA THR A 117 6.66 -14.90 -0.12
C THR A 117 5.41 -14.25 -0.72
N PRO A 118 5.49 -12.97 -1.12
CA PRO A 118 4.36 -12.26 -1.71
C PRO A 118 3.90 -12.98 -2.98
N GLY A 119 2.59 -13.02 -3.21
CA GLY A 119 2.02 -13.63 -4.38
C GLY A 119 0.59 -13.19 -4.62
N ARG A 120 -0.05 -13.72 -5.66
CA ARG A 120 -1.48 -13.51 -5.92
C ARG A 120 -2.15 -14.87 -6.04
N GLN A 121 -3.31 -15.01 -5.42
CA GLN A 121 -4.20 -16.14 -5.66
C GLN A 121 -5.40 -15.65 -6.45
N ALA A 122 -5.90 -16.48 -7.36
CA ALA A 122 -7.07 -16.14 -8.15
C ALA A 122 -8.02 -17.33 -8.32
N THR A 123 -9.29 -17.06 -8.61
CA THR A 123 -10.30 -18.08 -8.87
C THR A 123 -10.30 -18.59 -10.31
N GLY A 124 -9.40 -18.09 -11.17
CA GLY A 124 -9.29 -18.43 -12.60
C GLY A 124 -7.98 -17.92 -13.21
N ARG A 125 -7.73 -18.20 -14.49
CA ARG A 125 -6.50 -17.76 -15.18
C ARG A 125 -6.49 -16.25 -15.37
N VAL A 126 -5.46 -15.58 -14.84
CA VAL A 126 -5.19 -14.16 -15.06
C VAL A 126 -4.19 -14.04 -16.23
N SER A 127 -4.43 -13.12 -17.17
CA SER A 127 -3.58 -12.98 -18.36
C SER A 127 -2.14 -12.54 -18.00
N SER A 128 -1.18 -13.02 -18.79
CA SER A 128 0.26 -12.98 -18.52
C SER A 128 0.90 -11.58 -18.40
N ARG A 129 0.18 -10.50 -18.76
CA ARG A 129 0.67 -9.12 -18.58
C ARG A 129 0.67 -8.63 -17.12
N SER A 130 0.08 -9.41 -16.20
CA SER A 130 0.01 -9.11 -14.76
C SER A 130 0.37 -10.31 -13.86
N ALA A 131 0.87 -11.41 -14.44
CA ALA A 131 0.84 -12.73 -13.82
C ALA A 131 2.24 -13.35 -13.55
N SER A 132 3.27 -12.56 -13.22
CA SER A 132 4.56 -13.17 -12.87
C SER A 132 4.56 -13.95 -11.54
N SER A 133 3.45 -13.97 -10.77
CA SER A 133 3.40 -14.64 -9.45
C SER A 133 2.06 -15.30 -9.05
N CYS A 134 1.14 -15.58 -9.99
CA CYS A 134 -0.07 -16.37 -9.67
C CYS A 134 0.29 -17.85 -9.53
N SER A 135 0.57 -18.32 -8.30
CA SER A 135 1.05 -19.69 -8.04
C SER A 135 0.00 -20.63 -7.46
N SER A 136 -1.24 -20.19 -7.21
CA SER A 136 -2.29 -21.04 -6.61
C SER A 136 -3.71 -20.55 -6.86
N THR A 137 -4.64 -21.51 -6.97
CA THR A 137 -6.09 -21.28 -7.05
C THR A 137 -6.66 -21.08 -5.64
N ILE A 138 -7.57 -20.12 -5.46
CA ILE A 138 -8.38 -20.04 -4.23
C ILE A 138 -9.41 -21.17 -4.31
N SER A 139 -9.09 -22.32 -3.75
CA SER A 139 -10.03 -23.42 -3.61
C SER A 139 -10.88 -23.16 -2.37
N GLY A 140 -12.14 -22.76 -2.59
CA GLY A 140 -13.21 -22.83 -1.59
C GLY A 140 -13.98 -24.13 -1.76
#